data_AF-A0A366EWE0-F1
#
_entry.id   AF-A0A366EWE0-F1
#
_cell.length_a   1.000
_cell.length_b   1.000
_cell.length_c   1.000
_cell.angle_alpha   90.00
_cell.angle_beta   90.00
_cell.angle_gamma   90.00
#
_symmetry.space_group_name_H-M   'P 1'
#
loop_
_entity.id
_entity.type
_entity.pdbx_description
1 polymer ?
#
loop_
_entity_poly.entity_id
_entity_poly.type
_entity_poly.pdbx_seq_one_letter_code
_entity_poly.pdbx_strand_id
1 'polypeptide(L)' 'MKSNYYFSVEDILVRKYFEHAKVIAGHNGLSRQVKWVHVVEVTSIKIFLTEMN' A
#
# COMPACT_ATOMS: atom_id res chain seq x y z
N MET A 1 -4.97 -4.65 28.31
CA MET A 1 -5.71 -4.04 27.17
C MET A 1 -4.91 -4.30 25.91
N LYS A 2 -5.35 -5.18 24.99
CA LYS A 2 -4.71 -5.26 23.67
C LYS A 2 -5.25 -4.09 22.83
N SER A 3 -4.41 -3.13 22.49
CA SER A 3 -4.77 -2.11 21.51
C SER A 3 -4.89 -2.82 20.16
N ASN A 4 -6.11 -2.90 19.61
CA ASN A 4 -6.29 -3.27 18.21
C ASN A 4 -5.82 -2.08 17.38
N TYR A 5 -4.51 -2.02 17.13
CA TYR A 5 -3.91 -0.99 16.30
C TYR A 5 -4.40 -1.19 14.86
N TYR A 6 -5.32 -0.33 14.44
CA TYR A 6 -5.77 -0.27 13.05
C TYR A 6 -4.73 0.53 12.27
N PHE A 7 -4.14 -0.10 11.26
CA PHE A 7 -3.14 0.51 10.42
C PHE A 7 -3.50 0.21 8.98
N SER A 8 -3.87 1.23 8.22
CA SER A 8 -4.32 1.12 6.84
C SER A 8 -3.23 1.50 5.84
N VAL A 9 -3.49 1.34 4.55
CA VAL A 9 -2.57 1.82 3.50
C VAL A 9 -2.54 3.35 3.49
N GLU A 10 -3.66 4.01 3.74
CA GLU A 10 -3.73 5.47 3.89
C GLU A 10 -2.82 5.96 5.02
N ASP A 11 -2.81 5.28 6.17
CA ASP A 11 -1.92 5.60 7.30
C ASP A 11 -0.43 5.41 6.99
N ILE A 12 -0.08 4.61 5.97
CA ILE A 12 1.29 4.46 5.46
C ILE A 12 1.64 5.65 4.57
N LEU A 13 0.75 6.00 3.65
CA LEU A 13 0.98 7.02 2.62
C LEU A 13 1.14 8.44 3.20
N VAL A 14 0.49 8.75 4.32
CA VAL A 14 0.63 10.05 5.00
C VAL A 14 1.96 10.23 5.74
N ARG A 15 2.79 9.18 5.85
CA ARG A 15 4.08 9.27 6.54
C ARG A 15 5.11 9.96 5.64
N LYS A 16 5.98 10.79 6.24
CA LYS A 16 7.04 11.53 5.54
C LYS A 16 7.90 10.70 4.57
N TYR A 17 8.09 9.40 4.86
CA TYR A 17 8.89 8.51 4.02
C TYR A 17 8.22 8.15 2.69
N PHE A 18 6.91 8.37 2.57
CA PHE A 18 6.09 8.05 1.40
C PHE A 18 5.51 9.30 0.73
N GLU A 19 6.04 10.49 1.03
CA GLU A 19 5.54 11.76 0.46
C GLU A 19 5.62 11.83 -1.07
N HIS A 20 6.54 11.06 -1.68
CA HIS A 20 6.69 10.92 -3.13
C HIS A 20 6.08 9.63 -3.70
N ALA A 21 5.45 8.80 -2.86
CA ALA A 21 4.82 7.57 -3.30
C ALA A 21 3.48 7.87 -3.99
N LYS A 22 3.13 7.04 -4.98
CA LYS A 22 1.85 7.14 -5.69
C LYS A 22 1.17 5.79 -5.77
N VAL A 23 -0.13 5.78 -5.49
CA VAL A 23 -1.00 4.63 -5.73
C VAL A 23 -1.27 4.54 -7.23
N ILE A 24 -0.93 3.41 -7.83
CA ILE A 24 -1.09 3.16 -9.27
C ILE A 24 -2.22 2.17 -9.59
N ALA A 25 -2.68 1.41 -8.60
CA ALA A 25 -3.79 0.46 -8.71
C ALA A 25 -4.46 0.25 -7.34
N GLY A 26 -5.68 -0.28 -7.31
CA GLY A 26 -6.33 -0.69 -6.06
C GLY A 26 -6.80 0.46 -5.14
N HIS A 27 -7.12 1.64 -5.69
CA HIS A 27 -7.56 2.83 -4.94
C HIS A 27 -8.73 2.57 -3.95
N ASN A 28 -9.62 1.63 -4.25
CA ASN A 28 -10.74 1.27 -3.36
C ASN A 28 -10.29 0.50 -2.11
N GLY A 29 -9.02 0.11 -2.02
CA GLY A 29 -8.46 -0.68 -0.92
C GLY A 29 -7.70 0.13 0.13
N LEU A 30 -7.61 1.46 0.02
CA LEU A 30 -6.70 2.26 0.85
C LEU A 30 -7.02 2.21 2.35
N SER A 31 -8.29 2.12 2.70
CA SER A 31 -8.74 2.02 4.08
C SER A 31 -8.60 0.61 4.67
N ARG A 32 -8.21 -0.41 3.90
CA ARG A 32 -8.08 -1.78 4.40
C ARG A 32 -6.97 -1.91 5.43
N GLN A 33 -7.22 -2.71 6.47
CA GLN A 33 -6.21 -3.01 7.49
C GLN A 33 -5.03 -3.77 6.88
N VAL A 34 -3.85 -3.20 7.06
CA VAL A 34 -2.55 -3.79 6.74
C VAL A 34 -2.15 -4.72 7.87
N LYS A 35 -2.01 -6.01 7.55
CA LYS A 35 -1.48 -7.03 8.47
C LYS A 35 0.03 -7.25 8.31
N TRP A 36 0.51 -7.11 7.08
CA TRP A 36 1.91 -7.31 6.71
C TRP A 36 2.24 -6.54 5.43
N VAL A 37 3.51 -6.12 5.29
CA VAL A 37 4.01 -5.37 4.12
C VAL A 37 5.30 -6.01 3.64
N HIS A 38 5.44 -6.13 2.32
CA HIS A 38 6.67 -6.49 1.66
C HIS A 38 7.03 -5.41 0.64
N VAL A 39 8.27 -4.94 0.65
CA VAL A 39 8.77 -3.93 -0.27
C VAL A 39 9.77 -4.61 -1.20
N VAL A 40 9.55 -4.46 -2.51
CA VAL A 40 10.39 -5.05 -3.55
C VAL A 40 10.82 -3.97 -4.54
N GLU A 41 12.07 -4.06 -4.98
CA GLU A 41 12.57 -3.27 -6.10
C GLU A 41 12.41 -4.09 -7.38
N VAL A 42 11.84 -3.47 -8.43
CA VAL A 42 11.54 -4.14 -9.68
C VAL A 42 11.96 -3.26 -10.85
N THR A 43 12.50 -3.88 -11.90
CA THR A 43 12.84 -3.17 -13.15
C THR A 43 11.64 -2.96 -14.06
N SER A 44 10.56 -3.73 -13.86
CA SER A 44 9.30 -3.59 -14.59
C SER A 44 8.11 -3.87 -13.68
N ILE A 45 7.28 -2.85 -13.46
CA ILE A 45 6.06 -2.95 -12.66
C ILE A 45 4.94 -3.73 -13.37
N LYS A 46 5.03 -3.90 -14.71
CA LYS A 46 3.96 -4.50 -15.52
C LYS A 46 3.53 -5.88 -15.03
N ILE A 47 4.49 -6.71 -14.60
CA ILE A 47 4.26 -8.07 -14.11
C ILE A 47 3.28 -8.10 -12.92
N PHE A 48 3.22 -7.03 -12.12
CA PHE A 48 2.38 -6.93 -10.92
C PHE A 48 1.02 -6.25 -11.17
N LEU A 49 0.77 -5.75 -12.38
CA LEU A 49 -0.42 -4.98 -12.72
C LEU A 49 -1.30 -5.67 -13.78
N THR A 50 -0.94 -6.88 -14.23
CA THR A 50 -1.45 -7.51 -15.47
C THR A 50 -2.92 -7.97 -15.48
N GLU A 51 -3.77 -7.50 -14.55
CA GLU A 51 -5.20 -7.80 -14.50
C GLU A 51 -6.01 -6.50 -14.32
N MET A 52 -5.73 -5.49 -15.15
CA MET A 52 -6.59 -4.31 -15.28
C MET A 52 -7.28 -4.36 -16.64
N ASN A 53 -8.36 -5.15 -16.71
CA ASN A 53 -9.34 -5.12 -17.79
C ASN A 53 -10.62 -4.47 -17.26
#